data_AF-A0A1G1V626-F1
#
_entry.id   AF-A0A1G1V626-F1
#
_cell.length_a   1.000
_cell.length_b   1.000
_cell.length_c   1.000
_cell.angle_alpha   90.00
_cell.angle_beta   90.00
_cell.angle_gamma   90.00
#
_symmetry.space_group_name_H-M   'P 1'
#
loop_
_entity.id
_entity.type
_entity.pdbx_description
1 polymer ?
#
loop_
_entity_poly.entity_id
_entity_poly.type
_entity_poly.pdbx_seq_one_letter_code
_entity_poly.pdbx_strand_id
1 'polypeptide(L)' 'MLKNIGPLEILIIGIVLILLFGSKKIIDLARDLGTGTKELKKAKSEYEKASNEQVPEKNVKTEDKEVNILV' A
#
# COMPACT_ATOMS: atom_id res chain seq x y z
N MET A 1 -13.76 -27.44 -7.29
CA MET A 1 -15.14 -26.90 -7.30
C MET A 1 -15.24 -25.41 -6.92
N LEU A 2 -14.28 -24.82 -6.20
CA LEU A 2 -14.30 -23.37 -5.86
C LEU A 2 -13.68 -22.43 -6.90
N LYS A 3 -13.08 -22.96 -7.97
CA LYS A 3 -12.32 -22.17 -8.96
C LYS A 3 -13.20 -21.38 -9.94
N ASN A 4 -14.52 -21.45 -9.79
CA ASN A 4 -15.50 -20.86 -10.68
C ASN A 4 -16.29 -19.71 -10.04
N ILE A 5 -15.86 -19.17 -8.89
CA ILE A 5 -16.44 -17.93 -8.38
C ILE A 5 -15.99 -16.81 -9.33
N GLY A 6 -16.87 -16.46 -10.27
CA GLY A 6 -16.61 -15.44 -11.26
C GLY A 6 -16.71 -14.04 -10.67
N PRO A 7 -16.28 -13.03 -11.44
CA PRO A 7 -16.47 -11.62 -11.07
C PRO A 7 -17.94 -11.29 -10.77
N LEU A 8 -18.89 -11.99 -11.41
CA LEU A 8 -20.32 -11.80 -11.23
C LEU A 8 -20.79 -12.29 -9.85
N GLU A 9 -20.40 -13.49 -9.42
CA GLU A 9 -20.72 -13.97 -8.06
C GLU A 9 -20.11 -13.06 -6.98
N ILE A 10 -18.87 -12.60 -7.16
CA ILE A 10 -18.22 -11.68 -6.22
C ILE A 10 -19.01 -10.36 -6.13
N LEU A 11 -19.50 -9.84 -7.27
CA LEU A 11 -20.30 -8.63 -7.29
C LEU A 11 -21.62 -8.80 -6.54
N ILE A 12 -22.32 -9.92 -6.74
CA ILE A 12 -23.56 -10.24 -6.02
C ILE A 12 -23.31 -10.31 -4.51
N ILE A 13 -22.26 -11.02 -4.09
CA ILE A 13 -21.88 -11.11 -2.67
C ILE A 13 -21.54 -9.73 -2.12
N GLY A 14 -20.81 -8.91 -2.87
CA GLY A 14 -20.50 -7.53 -2.51
C GLY A 14 -21.76 -6.67 -2.31
N ILE A 15 -22.75 -6.79 -3.19
CA ILE A 15 -24.04 -6.08 -3.06
C ILE A 15 -24.79 -6.54 -1.80
N VAL A 16 -24.84 -7.85 -1.52
CA VAL A 16 -25.48 -8.39 -0.32
C VAL A 16 -24.81 -7.87 0.95
N LEU A 17 -23.47 -7.82 0.98
CA LEU A 17 -22.71 -7.24 2.10
C LEU A 17 -22.98 -5.75 2.26
N ILE A 18 -23.09 -4.99 1.16
CA ILE A 18 -23.46 -3.58 1.20
C ILE A 18 -24.89 -3.37 1.71
N LEU A 19 -25.83 -4.26 1.39
CA LEU A 19 -27.20 -4.16 1.92
C LEU A 19 -27.26 -4.50 3.42
N LEU A 20 -26.48 -5.48 3.89
CA LEU A 20 -26.43 -5.89 5.30
C LEU A 20 -25.75 -4.85 6.18
N PHE A 21 -24.59 -4.33 5.74
CA PHE A 21 -23.75 -3.45 6.54
C PHE A 21 -23.87 -1.97 6.16
N GLY A 22 -24.38 -1.67 4.96
CA GLY A 22 -24.34 -0.34 4.36
C GLY A 22 -22.97 -0.03 3.74
N SER A 23 -22.95 0.77 2.67
CA SER A 23 -21.71 1.28 2.08
C SER A 23 -20.89 2.10 3.07
N LYS A 24 -21.58 2.81 3.98
CA LYS A 24 -20.96 3.65 5.01
C LYS A 24 -20.05 2.86 5.95
N LYS A 25 -20.46 1.67 6.42
CA LYS A 25 -19.62 0.87 7.35
C LYS A 25 -18.34 0.37 6.69
N ILE A 26 -18.40 -0.07 5.44
CA ILE A 26 -17.19 -0.52 4.72
C ILE A 26 -16.24 0.65 4.47
N ILE A 27 -16.77 1.82 4.12
CA ILE A 27 -15.97 3.04 3.92
C ILE A 27 -15.36 3.52 5.25
N ASP A 28 -16.12 3.51 6.34
CA ASP A 28 -15.64 3.90 7.67
C ASP A 28 -14.49 2.96 8.11
N LEU A 29 -14.67 1.64 7.98
CA LEU A 29 -13.61 0.66 8.26
C LEU A 29 -12.38 0.86 7.37
N ALA A 30 -12.55 1.15 6.08
CA ALA A 30 -11.44 1.41 5.17
C ALA A 30 -10.68 2.71 5.53
N ARG A 31 -11.39 3.75 5.97
CA ARG A 31 -10.78 5.01 6.45
C ARG A 31 -10.01 4.80 7.74
N ASP A 32 -10.57 4.03 8.67
CA ASP A 32 -9.93 3.71 9.95
C ASP A 32 -8.68 2.85 9.74
N LEU A 33 -8.79 1.79 8.93
CA LEU A 33 -7.67 0.93 8.54
C LEU A 33 -6.60 1.71 7.76
N GLY A 34 -7.00 2.62 6.86
CA GLY A 34 -6.10 3.46 6.09
C GLY A 34 -5.31 4.43 6.97
N THR A 35 -5.97 5.03 7.96
CA THR A 35 -5.34 5.93 8.93
C THR A 35 -4.38 5.16 9.84
N GLY A 36 -4.80 4.01 10.38
CA GLY A 36 -3.94 3.14 11.17
C GLY A 36 -2.70 2.67 10.39
N THR A 37 -2.86 2.22 9.14
CA THR A 37 -1.73 1.79 8.31
C THR A 37 -0.76 2.94 8.00
N LYS A 38 -1.27 4.17 7.82
CA LYS A 38 -0.46 5.37 7.59
C LYS A 38 0.37 5.74 8.83
N GLU A 39 -0.23 5.68 10.02
CA GLU A 39 0.46 5.93 11.28
C GLU A 39 1.52 4.86 11.56
N LEU A 40 1.19 3.58 11.32
CA LEU A 40 2.14 2.47 11.42
C LEU A 40 3.35 2.67 10.50
N LYS A 41 3.13 3.08 9.23
CA LYS A 41 4.21 3.36 8.28
C LYS A 41 5.06 4.57 8.72
N LYS A 42 4.42 5.62 9.24
CA LYS A 42 5.11 6.81 9.73
C LYS A 42 6.00 6.47 10.93
N ALA A 43 5.46 5.77 11.92
CA ALA A 43 6.21 5.30 13.08
C ALA A 43 7.39 4.42 12.63
N LYS A 44 7.16 3.44 11.76
CA LYS A 44 8.25 2.59 11.22
C LYS A 44 9.36 3.41 10.55
N SER A 45 9.01 4.42 9.75
CA SER A 45 10.01 5.28 9.11
C SER A 45 10.77 6.15 10.11
N GLU A 46 10.12 6.65 11.16
CA GLU A 46 10.77 7.40 12.24
C GLU A 46 11.72 6.49 13.06
N TYR A 47 11.30 5.26 13.37
CA TYR A 47 12.17 4.25 14.00
C TYR A 47 13.39 3.90 13.14
N GLU A 48 13.21 3.71 11.83
CA GLU A 48 14.34 3.43 10.92
C GLU A 48 15.30 4.61 10.82
N LYS A 49 14.82 5.85 10.81
CA LYS A 49 15.67 7.04 10.82
C LYS A 49 16.46 7.15 12.13
N ALA A 50 15.78 7.02 13.27
CA ALA A 50 16.40 7.08 14.59
C ALA A 50 17.41 5.93 14.82
N SER A 51 17.17 4.76 14.22
CA SER A 51 18.09 3.63 14.31
C SER A 51 19.28 3.73 13.33
N ASN A 52 19.21 4.60 12.32
CA ASN A 52 20.26 4.77 11.30
C ASN A 52 21.15 6.01 11.55
N GLU A 53 20.88 6.80 12.59
CA GLU A 53 21.67 7.99 12.96
C GLU A 53 22.99 7.69 13.70
N GLN A 54 23.46 6.44 13.64
CA GLN A 54 24.82 6.05 14.06
C GLN A 54 25.75 5.60 12.92
N VAL A 55 25.34 5.60 11.64
CA VAL A 55 26.28 5.44 10.51
C VAL A 55 25.83 6.29 9.31
N PRO A 56 26.57 7.33 8.90
CA PRO A 56 26.28 8.08 7.70
C PRO A 56 26.86 7.35 6.49
N GLU A 57 26.12 6.44 5.87
CA GLU A 57 26.43 6.03 4.49
C GLU A 57 25.21 5.40 3.78
N LYS A 58 24.70 6.08 2.75
CA LYS A 58 25.02 5.72 1.35
C LYS A 58 24.00 6.28 0.36
N ASN A 59 24.53 7.17 -0.46
CA ASN A 59 24.15 7.51 -1.82
C ASN A 59 23.69 6.31 -2.66
N VAL A 60 22.47 6.36 -3.20
CA VAL A 60 22.19 5.83 -4.55
C VAL A 60 21.33 6.85 -5.31
N LYS A 61 22.02 7.84 -5.91
CA LYS A 61 21.59 8.40 -7.19
C LYS A 61 22.12 7.47 -8.27
N THR A 62 21.25 6.71 -8.91
CA THR A 62 21.55 6.09 -10.19
C THR A 62 21.54 7.20 -11.24
N GLU A 63 22.72 7.75 -11.53
CA GLU A 63 22.97 8.49 -12.76
C GLU A 63 23.34 7.45 -13.83
N ASP A 64 22.36 7.01 -14.62
CA ASP A 64 22.63 6.30 -15.87
C ASP A 64 23.00 7.35 -16.92
N LYS A 65 24.30 7.62 -17.06
CA LYS A 65 24.86 8.36 -18.20
C LYS A 65 25.02 7.38 -19.37
N GLU A 66 24.06 7.38 -20.29
CA GLU A 66 24.29 6.81 -21.61
C GLU A 66 25.36 7.62 -22.34
N VAL A 67 26.30 6.86 -22.87
CA VAL A 67 27.63 7.26 -23.33
C VAL A 67 27.54 7.75 -24.78
N ASN A 68 27.92 9.01 -25.02
CA ASN A 68 28.23 9.49 -26.37
C ASN A 68 29.70 9.21 -26.66
N ILE A 69 30.00 8.16 -27.42
CA ILE A 69 31.30 8.00 -28.09
C ILE A 69 31.08 8.25 -29.57
N LEU A 70 31.53 9.43 -29.97
CA LEU A 70 31.92 9.82 -31.32
C LEU A 70 33.10 8.93 -31.77
N VAL A 71 32.89 8.10 -32.79
CA VAL A 71 33.90 7.75 -33.81
C VAL A 71 33.20 7.71 -35.15
#